data_AF-A0A379AF67-F1
#
_entry.id   AF-A0A379AF67-F1
#
_cell.length_a   1.000
_cell.length_b   1.000
_cell.length_c   1.000
_cell.angle_alpha   90.00
_cell.angle_beta   90.00
_cell.angle_gamma   90.00
#
_symmetry.space_group_name_H-M   'P 1'
#
loop_
_entity.id
_entity.type
_entity.pdbx_description
1 polymer ?
#
loop_
_entity_poly.entity_id
_entity_poly.type
_entity_poly.pdbx_seq_one_letter_code
_entity_poly.pdbx_strand_id
1 'polypeptide(L)' 'MLTRDQLLELTHSESLDVFDRTIDVLIMRLRRKIEINPHQPNLIRTIRGLGYVFSADVVKPDSTTRASQIA' A
#
# COMPACT_ATOMS: atom_id res chain seq x y z
N MET A 1 -9.46 -0.37 -0.77
CA MET A 1 -8.96 0.35 -1.96
C MET A 1 -8.58 1.75 -1.52
N LEU A 2 -7.53 2.34 -2.08
CA LEU A 2 -7.18 3.75 -1.84
C LEU A 2 -7.18 4.51 -3.18
N THR A 3 -7.79 5.69 -3.18
CA THR A 3 -7.71 6.62 -4.32
C THR A 3 -6.34 7.27 -4.39
N ARG A 4 -6.03 7.94 -5.52
CA ARG A 4 -4.76 8.68 -5.65
C ARG A 4 -4.67 9.80 -4.62
N ASP A 5 -5.75 10.54 -4.42
CA ASP A 5 -5.80 11.64 -3.45
C ASP A 5 -5.62 11.14 -2.02
N GLN A 6 -6.24 10.01 -1.66
CA GLN A 6 -6.03 9.38 -0.35
C GLN A 6 -4.59 8.91 -0.17
N LEU A 7 -3.97 8.33 -1.20
CA LEU A 7 -2.56 7.95 -1.14
C LEU A 7 -1.66 9.17 -1.02
N LEU A 8 -1.99 10.26 -1.71
CA LEU A 8 -1.29 11.53 -1.62
C LEU A 8 -1.35 12.10 -0.21
N GLU A 9 -2.54 12.19 0.38
CA GLU A 9 -2.75 12.66 1.75
C GLU A 9 -2.03 11.79 2.80
N LEU A 10 -2.17 10.46 2.71
CA LEU A 10 -1.58 9.53 3.68
C LEU A 10 -0.05 9.42 3.59
N THR A 11 0.55 9.86 2.48
CA THR A 11 2.01 9.77 2.27
C THR A 11 2.70 11.13 2.34
N HIS A 12 1.97 12.24 2.43
CA HIS A 12 2.56 13.55 2.64
C HIS A 12 2.94 13.77 4.09
N SER A 13 4.15 14.31 4.26
CA SER A 13 4.62 15.04 5.43
C SER A 13 4.56 16.52 5.07
N GLU A 14 4.29 17.42 6.01
CA GLU A 14 4.05 18.88 5.79
C GLU A 14 5.16 19.64 5.02
N SER A 15 6.26 18.99 4.66
CA SER A 15 7.51 19.60 4.21
C SER A 15 7.93 19.32 2.76
N LEU A 16 7.11 18.69 1.91
CA LEU A 16 7.50 18.42 0.52
C LEU A 16 6.40 18.86 -0.46
N ASP A 17 6.72 19.86 -1.28
CA ASP A 17 5.88 20.39 -2.35
C ASP A 17 5.31 19.28 -3.24
N VAL A 18 3.98 19.19 -3.23
CA VAL A 18 3.23 18.07 -3.79
C VAL A 18 3.14 18.17 -5.30
N PHE A 19 3.63 17.16 -6.03
CA PHE A 19 3.31 16.97 -7.44
C PHE A 19 2.40 15.74 -7.59
N ASP A 20 1.18 15.91 -8.10
CA ASP A 20 0.17 14.84 -8.32
C ASP A 20 0.69 13.61 -9.08
N ARG A 21 1.68 13.78 -9.97
CA ARG A 21 2.30 12.66 -10.71
C ARG A 21 3.20 11.77 -9.84
N THR A 22 3.40 12.12 -8.57
CA THR A 22 4.27 11.39 -7.65
C THR A 22 3.70 10.03 -7.27
N ILE A 23 2.37 9.89 -7.10
CA ILE A 23 1.79 8.62 -6.64
C ILE A 23 2.00 7.48 -7.64
N ASP A 24 1.73 7.68 -8.92
CA ASP A 24 1.92 6.63 -9.94
C ASP A 24 3.40 6.21 -10.04
N VAL A 25 4.33 7.18 -9.90
CA VAL A 25 5.79 6.91 -9.87
C VAL A 25 6.19 6.15 -8.60
N LEU A 26 5.65 6.52 -7.43
CA LEU A 26 5.90 5.83 -6.18
C LEU A 26 5.36 4.40 -6.21
N ILE A 27 4.16 4.18 -6.76
CA ILE A 27 3.60 2.85 -6.96
C ILE A 27 4.46 2.03 -7.92
N MET A 28 4.94 2.62 -9.03
CA MET A 28 5.87 1.95 -9.94
C MET A 28 7.17 1.53 -9.21
N ARG A 29 7.75 2.44 -8.43
CA ARG A 29 8.98 2.16 -7.65
C ARG A 29 8.73 1.09 -6.59
N LEU A 30 7.58 1.11 -5.92
CA LEU A 30 7.20 0.12 -4.91
C LEU A 30 7.01 -1.26 -5.53
N ARG A 31 6.27 -1.37 -6.65
CA ARG A 31 6.10 -2.63 -7.37
C ARG A 31 7.42 -3.26 -7.78
N ARG A 32 8.39 -2.45 -8.25
CA ARG A 32 9.75 -2.94 -8.55
C ARG A 32 10.47 -3.56 -7.36
N LYS A 33 10.09 -3.19 -6.13
CA LYS A 33 10.71 -3.71 -4.91
C LYS A 33 10.00 -4.94 -4.35
N ILE A 34 8.67 -5.03 -4.49
CA ILE A 34 7.87 -6.04 -3.76
C ILE A 34 7.22 -7.10 -4.67
N GLU A 35 7.03 -6.80 -5.96
CA GLU A 35 6.43 -7.75 -6.90
C GLU A 35 7.50 -8.65 -7.49
N ILE A 36 7.19 -9.92 -7.69
CA ILE A 36 8.05 -10.86 -8.45
C ILE A 36 8.20 -10.36 -9.90
N ASN A 37 7.10 -9.92 -10.52
CA ASN A 37 7.08 -9.32 -11.84
C ASN A 37 6.33 -7.97 -11.81
N PRO A 38 7.04 -6.83 -11.83
CA PRO A 38 6.42 -5.51 -11.78
C PRO A 38 5.50 -5.19 -12.97
N HIS A 39 5.67 -5.88 -14.11
CA HIS A 39 4.83 -5.71 -15.30
C HIS A 39 3.53 -6.51 -15.23
N GLN A 40 3.45 -7.49 -14.33
CA GLN A 40 2.25 -8.28 -14.04
C GLN A 40 2.01 -8.28 -12.52
N PRO A 41 1.62 -7.13 -11.94
CA PRO A 41 1.58 -6.96 -10.50
C PRO A 41 0.40 -7.72 -9.87
N ASN A 42 0.70 -8.53 -8.85
CA ASN A 42 -0.28 -9.31 -8.11
C ASN A 42 -0.61 -8.68 -6.76
N LEU A 43 0.38 -8.07 -6.10
CA LEU A 43 0.22 -7.48 -4.76
C LEU A 43 -0.45 -6.12 -4.81
N ILE A 44 -0.07 -5.23 -5.72
CA ILE A 44 -0.70 -3.92 -5.89
C ILE A 44 -1.40 -3.91 -7.23
N ARG A 45 -2.73 -4.01 -7.25
CA ARG A 45 -3.54 -3.95 -8.48
C ARG A 45 -4.01 -2.53 -8.78
N THR A 46 -4.05 -2.17 -10.06
CA THR A 46 -4.58 -0.88 -10.53
C THR A 46 -6.03 -1.01 -10.89
N ILE A 47 -6.88 -0.17 -10.30
CA ILE A 47 -8.26 0.04 -10.75
C ILE A 47 -8.26 1.33 -11.58
N ARG A 48 -8.38 1.19 -12.90
CA ARG A 48 -8.26 2.32 -13.84
C ARG A 48 -9.28 3.41 -13.49
N GLY A 49 -8.83 4.67 -13.44
CA GLY A 49 -9.64 5.82 -13.06
C GLY A 49 -9.93 5.96 -11.56
N LEU A 50 -9.65 4.94 -10.73
CA LEU A 50 -10.01 4.95 -9.30
C LEU A 50 -8.79 4.99 -8.37
N GLY A 51 -7.80 4.13 -8.58
CA GLY A 51 -6.63 4.07 -7.70
C GLY A 51 -6.02 2.68 -7.61
N TYR A 52 -5.62 2.29 -6.39
CA TYR A 52 -4.84 1.09 -6.14
C TYR A 52 -5.43 0.22 -5.03
N VAL A 53 -5.27 -1.09 -5.18
CA VAL A 53 -5.72 -2.10 -4.21
C VAL A 53 -4.56 -3.00 -3.86
N PHE A 54 -4.24 -3.09 -2.57
CA PHE A 54 -3.38 -4.14 -2.05
C PHE A 54 -4.16 -5.46 -2.02
N SER A 55 -3.64 -6.48 -2.70
CA SER A 55 -4.29 -7.77 -3.00
C SER A 55 -3.39 -8.92 -2.62
N ALA A 56 -2.92 -8.93 -1.38
CA ALA A 56 -2.19 -10.04 -0.80
C ALA A 56 -3.03 -10.73 0.26
N ASP A 57 -2.84 -12.04 0.40
CA ASP A 57 -3.37 -12.78 1.54
C ASP A 57 -2.65 -12.31 2.81
N VAL A 58 -3.43 -11.93 3.82
CA VAL A 58 -2.91 -11.47 5.10
C VAL A 58 -3.37 -12.40 6.22
N VAL A 59 -2.42 -12.89 7.01
CA VAL A 59 -2.71 -13.61 8.25
C VAL A 59 -2.79 -12.57 9.35
N LYS A 60 -3.97 -12.43 9.97
CA LYS A 60 -4.11 -11.62 11.18
C LYS A 60 -3.51 -12.45 12.33
N PRO A 61 -2.45 -11.99 13.01
CA PRO A 61 -1.97 -12.71 14.18
C PRO A 61 -3.08 -12.75 15.22
N ASP A 62 -3.39 -13.94 15.73
CA ASP A 62 -4.42 -14.12 16.76
C ASP A 62 -4.10 -13.22 17.96
N SER A 63 -5.06 -12.38 18.33
CA SER A 63 -4.93 -11.46 19.46
C SER A 63 -4.98 -12.15 20.84
N THR A 64 -5.04 -13.49 20.87
CA THR A 64 -5.36 -14.28 22.06
C THR A 64 -4.14 -14.67 22.92
N THR A 65 -2.91 -14.52 22.43
CA THR A 65 -1.72 -15.10 23.11
C THR A 65 -1.15 -14.26 24.28
N ARG A 66 -1.75 -13.13 24.68
CA ARG A 66 -1.23 -12.30 25.79
C ARG A 66 -1.94 -12.48 27.14
N ALA A 67 -3.01 -13.26 27.23
CA ALA A 67 -3.79 -13.36 28.47
C ALA A 67 -3.35 -14.48 29.43
N SER A 68 -2.37 -15.33 29.08
CA SER A 68 -2.09 -16.56 29.84
C SER A 68 -0.72 -16.60 30.55
N GLN A 69 -0.03 -15.46 30.69
CA GLN A 69 1.30 -15.42 31.33
C GLN A 69 1.31 -14.74 32.70
N ILE A 70 0.14 -14.55 33.31
CA ILE A 70 -0.01 -14.05 34.68
C ILE A 70 -1.09 -14.87 35.39
N ALA A 71 -0.77 -16.12 35.70
CA ALA A 71 -1.46 -16.93 36.70
C ALA A 71 -0.46 -17.91 37.32
#